data_AF-A0A7J9WJJ9-F1
#
_entry.id   AF-A0A7J9WJJ9-F1
#
_cell.length_a   1.000
_cell.length_b   1.000
_cell.length_c   1.000
_cell.angle_alpha   90.00
_cell.angle_beta   90.00
_cell.angle_gamma   90.00
#
_symmetry.space_group_name_H-M   'P 1'
#
loop_
_entity.id
_entity.type
_entity.pdbx_description
1 polymer ?
#
loop_
_entity_poly.entity_id
_entity_poly.type
_entity_poly.pdbx_seq_one_letter_code
_entity_poly.pdbx_strand_id
1 'polypeptide(L)'
;MTRTGAAATTVLSEFDPAWRDDVPVFACCRKSVATAVEKLDLVEISSLDVTERVQAIRGVVEAEQPGHLAAHRCCAGHLANVAFDLPELIAPEVEAGA
;
A
#
# COMPACT_ATOMS: atom_id res chain seq x y z
N MET A 1 7.60 -9.07 -16.44
CA MET A 1 7.07 -8.58 -15.15
C MET A 1 5.55 -8.50 -15.31
N THR A 2 4.76 -9.14 -14.44
CA THR A 2 3.29 -9.04 -14.49
C THR A 2 2.85 -7.63 -14.07
N ARG A 3 1.69 -7.16 -14.53
CA ARG A 3 1.16 -5.83 -14.16
C ARG A 3 1.06 -5.67 -12.64
N THR A 4 0.61 -6.73 -11.95
CA THR A 4 0.58 -6.83 -10.49
C THR A 4 1.97 -6.74 -9.85
N GLY A 5 3.01 -7.33 -10.46
CA GLY A 5 4.38 -7.23 -9.96
C GLY A 5 5.00 -5.83 -10.10
N ALA A 6 4.66 -5.12 -11.19
CA ALA A 6 5.06 -3.71 -11.36
C ALA A 6 4.37 -2.81 -10.33
N ALA A 7 3.06 -2.98 -10.13
CA ALA A 7 2.29 -2.27 -9.10
C ALA A 7 2.88 -2.48 -7.69
N ALA A 8 3.23 -3.72 -7.34
CA ALA A 8 3.84 -4.02 -6.05
C ALA A 8 5.19 -3.34 -5.87
N THR A 9 6.01 -3.29 -6.94
CA THR A 9 7.32 -2.60 -6.90
C THR A 9 7.15 -1.10 -6.69
N THR A 10 6.22 -0.46 -7.40
CA THR A 10 5.94 0.97 -7.24
C THR A 10 5.46 1.30 -5.81
N VAL A 11 4.54 0.51 -5.26
CA VAL A 11 4.08 0.74 -3.88
C VAL A 11 5.22 0.55 -2.88
N LEU A 12 6.08 -0.46 -3.06
CA LEU A 12 7.20 -0.69 -2.14
C LEU A 12 8.24 0.44 -2.16
N SER A 13 8.54 1.02 -3.34
CA SER A 13 9.52 2.11 -3.44
C SER A 13 9.10 3.37 -2.68
N GLU A 14 7.79 3.61 -2.51
CA GLU A 14 7.26 4.71 -1.69
C GLU A 14 7.63 4.59 -0.20
N PHE A 15 8.06 3.41 0.24
CA PHE A 15 8.45 3.13 1.63
C PHE A 15 9.95 2.90 1.82
N ASP A 16 10.76 3.06 0.77
CA ASP A 16 12.22 3.03 0.88
C ASP A 16 12.76 4.22 1.70
N PRO A 17 12.32 5.47 1.48
CA PRO A 17 12.76 6.61 2.28
C PRO A 17 12.40 6.49 3.77
N ALA A 18 13.06 7.28 4.61
CA ALA A 18 12.76 7.33 6.04
C ALA A 18 11.43 8.05 6.37
N TRP A 19 10.85 8.76 5.39
CA TRP A 19 9.67 9.61 5.52
C TRP A 19 8.78 9.47 4.28
N ARG A 20 7.47 9.50 4.50
CA ARG A 20 6.44 9.57 3.45
C ARG A 20 5.33 10.49 3.94
N ASP A 21 4.99 11.52 3.17
CA ASP A 21 3.97 12.52 3.53
C ASP A 21 4.17 13.12 4.93
N ASP A 22 5.42 13.50 5.27
CA ASP A 22 5.83 13.98 6.60
C ASP A 22 5.61 13.01 7.77
N VAL A 23 5.26 11.75 7.48
CA VAL A 23 5.13 10.67 8.47
C VAL A 23 6.34 9.74 8.40
N PRO A 24 6.97 9.39 9.55
CA PRO A 24 8.11 8.50 9.55
C PRO A 24 7.73 7.08 9.09
N VAL A 25 8.65 6.45 8.36
CA VAL A 25 8.52 5.07 7.88
C VAL A 25 9.46 4.16 8.67
N PHE A 26 8.87 3.32 9.51
CA PHE A 26 9.60 2.33 10.33
C PHE A 26 9.67 0.97 9.65
N ALA A 27 10.48 0.06 10.21
CA ALA A 27 10.57 -1.32 9.73
C ALA A 27 9.21 -2.05 9.77
N CYS A 28 8.38 -1.81 10.79
CA CYS A 28 7.03 -2.38 10.86
C CYS A 28 6.09 -1.85 9.77
N CYS A 29 6.24 -0.58 9.35
CA CYS A 29 5.48 -0.02 8.24
C CYS A 29 5.83 -0.75 6.94
N ARG A 30 7.14 -0.88 6.64
CA ARG A 30 7.63 -1.60 5.45
C ARG A 30 7.13 -3.04 5.41
N LYS A 31 7.20 -3.74 6.54
CA LYS A 31 6.71 -5.13 6.66
C LYS A 31 5.20 -5.23 6.42
N SER A 32 4.41 -4.31 6.98
CA SER A 32 2.95 -4.28 6.80
C SER A 32 2.56 -4.03 5.34
N VAL A 33 3.22 -3.07 4.69
CA VAL A 33 3.00 -2.79 3.26
C VAL A 33 3.42 -3.97 2.40
N ALA A 34 4.60 -4.56 2.65
CA ALA A 34 5.07 -5.77 1.97
C ALA A 34 4.05 -6.91 2.09
N THR A 35 3.51 -7.13 3.29
CA THR A 35 2.48 -8.15 3.52
C THR A 35 1.24 -7.90 2.64
N ALA A 36 0.79 -6.65 2.55
CA ALA A 36 -0.37 -6.29 1.73
C ALA A 36 -0.11 -6.54 0.24
N VAL A 37 1.00 -6.05 -0.31
CA VAL A 37 1.30 -6.15 -1.75
C VAL A 37 1.67 -7.56 -2.21
N GLU A 38 2.16 -8.42 -1.30
CA GLU A 38 2.44 -9.84 -1.60
C GLU A 38 1.18 -10.69 -1.71
N LYS A 39 0.08 -10.28 -1.05
CA LYS A 39 -1.13 -11.10 -0.88
C LYS A 39 -2.36 -10.56 -1.61
N LEU A 40 -2.30 -9.35 -2.13
CA LEU A 40 -3.39 -8.71 -2.86
C LEU A 40 -3.01 -8.51 -4.33
N ASP A 41 -3.98 -8.70 -5.22
CA ASP A 41 -3.84 -8.17 -6.58
C ASP A 41 -4.17 -6.67 -6.56
N LEU A 42 -3.11 -5.86 -6.53
CA LEU A 42 -3.21 -4.41 -6.48
C LEU A 42 -3.99 -3.81 -7.65
N VAL A 43 -3.97 -4.48 -8.82
CA VAL A 43 -4.70 -4.03 -10.01
C VAL A 43 -6.20 -4.29 -9.88
N GLU A 44 -6.58 -5.41 -9.26
CA GLU A 44 -7.97 -5.72 -9.00
C GLU A 44 -8.54 -4.74 -7.96
N ILE A 45 -7.86 -4.61 -6.82
CA ILE A 45 -8.38 -3.79 -5.72
C ILE A 45 -8.35 -2.30 -6.04
N SER A 46 -7.49 -1.81 -6.95
CA SER A 46 -7.47 -0.38 -7.33
C SER A 46 -8.79 0.10 -7.93
N SER A 47 -9.58 -0.82 -8.51
CA SER A 47 -10.88 -0.51 -9.10
C SER A 47 -12.01 -0.39 -8.07
N LEU A 48 -11.77 -0.83 -6.82
CA LEU A 48 -12.75 -0.76 -5.74
C LEU A 48 -12.87 0.66 -5.18
N ASP A 49 -13.97 0.92 -4.46
CA ASP A 49 -14.06 2.16 -3.70
C ASP A 49 -13.00 2.21 -2.59
N VAL A 50 -12.70 3.43 -2.11
CA VAL A 50 -11.60 3.62 -1.17
C VAL A 50 -11.83 2.91 0.16
N THR A 51 -13.09 2.79 0.62
CA THR A 51 -13.41 2.09 1.85
C THR A 51 -13.15 0.61 1.69
N GLU A 52 -13.60 0.01 0.57
CA GLU A 52 -13.34 -1.39 0.23
C GLU A 52 -11.84 -1.69 0.12
N ARG A 53 -11.06 -0.82 -0.54
CA ARG A 53 -9.60 -0.94 -0.60
C ARG A 53 -8.94 -0.93 0.76
N VAL A 54 -9.31 0.04 1.61
CA VAL A 54 -8.79 0.13 2.98
C VAL A 54 -9.10 -1.15 3.74
N GLN A 55 -10.32 -1.69 3.63
CA GLN A 55 -10.69 -2.93 4.31
C GLN A 55 -9.95 -4.15 3.76
N ALA A 56 -9.79 -4.26 2.44
CA ALA A 56 -9.03 -5.35 1.82
C ALA A 56 -7.56 -5.35 2.28
N ILE A 57 -6.91 -4.19 2.23
CA ILE A 57 -5.51 -4.02 2.65
C ILE A 57 -5.35 -4.31 4.14
N ARG A 58 -6.18 -3.69 4.98
CA ARG A 58 -6.11 -3.92 6.43
C ARG A 58 -6.44 -5.35 6.82
N GLY A 59 -7.45 -5.95 6.18
CA GLY A 59 -7.90 -7.30 6.47
C GLY A 59 -6.80 -8.34 6.25
N VAL A 60 -6.06 -8.23 5.15
CA VAL A 60 -4.92 -9.12 4.88
C VAL A 60 -3.79 -8.91 5.88
N VAL A 61 -3.45 -7.66 6.20
CA VAL A 61 -2.38 -7.39 7.17
C VAL A 61 -2.76 -7.84 8.58
N GLU A 62 -4.00 -7.63 9.00
CA GLU A 62 -4.49 -8.09 10.30
C GLU A 62 -4.57 -9.62 10.39
N ALA A 63 -4.90 -10.31 9.31
CA ALA A 63 -4.88 -11.78 9.27
C ALA A 63 -3.46 -12.37 9.46
N GLU A 64 -2.44 -11.70 8.90
CA GLU A 64 -1.04 -12.14 8.99
C GLU A 64 -0.30 -11.60 10.21
N GLN A 65 -0.75 -10.45 10.73
CA GLN A 65 -0.17 -9.74 11.86
C GLN A 65 -1.27 -9.35 12.87
N PRO A 66 -1.89 -10.33 13.57
CA PRO A 66 -3.03 -10.06 14.43
C PRO A 66 -2.69 -9.08 15.56
N GLY A 67 -3.55 -8.09 15.76
CA GLY A 67 -3.41 -7.00 16.74
C GLY A 67 -2.40 -5.92 16.35
N HIS A 68 -1.66 -6.08 15.24
CA HIS A 68 -0.59 -5.16 14.89
C HIS A 68 -1.13 -3.77 14.56
N LEU A 69 -2.20 -3.68 13.77
CA LEU A 69 -2.77 -2.41 13.32
C LEU A 69 -3.45 -1.63 14.46
N ALA A 70 -3.93 -2.33 15.50
CA ALA A 70 -4.44 -1.71 16.71
C ALA A 70 -3.31 -1.10 17.56
N ALA A 71 -2.15 -1.76 17.62
CA ALA A 71 -0.99 -1.29 18.38
C ALA A 71 -0.17 -0.20 17.65
N HIS A 72 -0.19 -0.17 16.32
CA HIS A 72 0.67 0.70 15.50
C HIS A 72 -0.13 1.61 14.60
N ARG A 73 -0.47 2.80 15.12
CA ARG A 73 -1.21 3.83 14.38
C ARG A 73 -0.54 4.25 13.06
N CYS A 74 0.79 4.27 13.01
CA CYS A 74 1.52 4.64 11.79
C CYS A 74 1.35 3.59 10.68
N CYS A 75 1.33 2.30 11.02
CA CYS A 75 1.12 1.23 10.04
C CYS A 75 -0.31 1.28 9.51
N ALA A 76 -1.30 1.46 10.38
CA ALA A 76 -2.69 1.63 9.99
C ALA A 76 -2.91 2.86 9.07
N GLY A 77 -2.23 3.98 9.36
CA GLY A 77 -2.27 5.19 8.54
C GLY A 77 -1.61 5.00 7.18
N HIS A 78 -0.40 4.43 7.14
CA HIS A 78 0.30 4.16 5.89
C HIS A 78 -0.46 3.21 4.97
N LEU A 79 -1.09 2.16 5.50
CA LEU A 79 -1.94 1.27 4.72
C LEU A 79 -3.18 1.98 4.16
N ALA A 80 -3.75 2.93 4.93
CA ALA A 80 -4.83 3.76 4.43
C ALA A 80 -4.35 4.67 3.30
N ASN A 81 -3.21 5.34 3.45
CA ASN A 81 -2.65 6.18 2.39
C ASN A 81 -2.37 5.38 1.12
N VAL A 82 -1.77 4.18 1.24
CA VAL A 82 -1.62 3.27 0.09
C VAL A 82 -2.96 3.02 -0.57
N ALA A 83 -4.02 2.75 0.20
CA ALA A 83 -5.35 2.55 -0.36
C ALA A 83 -5.86 3.78 -1.13
N PHE A 84 -5.64 5.01 -0.64
CA PHE A 84 -5.99 6.24 -1.34
C PHE A 84 -5.20 6.41 -2.64
N ASP A 85 -3.88 6.26 -2.55
CA ASP A 85 -2.93 6.58 -3.61
C ASP A 85 -2.87 5.49 -4.69
N LEU A 86 -3.33 4.27 -4.38
CA LEU A 86 -3.18 3.08 -5.23
C LEU A 86 -3.54 3.29 -6.71
N PRO A 87 -4.68 3.92 -7.08
CA PRO A 87 -5.06 4.07 -8.48
C PRO A 87 -4.10 4.97 -9.24
N GLU A 88 -3.54 5.99 -8.58
CA GLU A 88 -2.55 6.89 -9.16
C GLU A 88 -1.19 6.20 -9.27
N LEU A 89 -0.78 5.47 -8.22
CA LEU A 89 0.49 4.74 -8.18
C LEU A 89 0.60 3.65 -9.27
N ILE A 90 -0.52 3.07 -9.71
CA ILE A 90 -0.52 1.99 -10.71
C ILE A 90 -1.09 2.41 -12.06
N ALA A 91 -1.54 3.67 -12.19
CA ALA A 91 -1.93 4.21 -13.48
C ALA A 91 -0.72 4.11 -14.44
N PRO A 92 -0.94 3.78 -15.72
CA PRO A 92 0.13 3.95 -16.69
C PRO A 92 0.60 5.40 -16.62
N GLU A 93 1.91 5.63 -16.59
CA GLU A 93 2.49 6.98 -16.74
C GLU A 93 1.92 7.58 -18.03
N VAL A 94 0.87 8.37 -17.91
CA VAL A 94 0.42 9.21 -19.01
C VAL A 94 1.50 10.25 -19.13
N GLU A 95 2.36 10.09 -20.14
CA GLU A 95 3.53 10.88 -20.46
C GLU A 95 3.44 12.30 -19.87
N ALA A 96 4.22 12.55 -18.82
CA ALA A 96 4.42 13.88 -18.30
C ALA A 96 5.17 14.71 -19.34
N GLY A 97 4.42 15.36 -20.22
CA GLY A 97 4.85 16.55 -20.95
C GLY A 97 5.42 16.34 -22.35
N ALA A 98 4.57 16.63 -23.34
CA ALA A 98 4.98 17.35 -24.56
C ALA A 98 5.49 18.77 -24.22
#